data_AF-X1MZX6-F1
#
_entry.id   AF-X1MZX6-F1
#
_cell.length_a   1.000
_cell.length_b   1.000
_cell.length_c   1.000
_cell.angle_alpha   90.00
_cell.angle_beta   90.00
_cell.angle_gamma   90.00
#
_symmetry.space_group_name_H-M   'P 1'
#
loop_
_entity.id
_entity.type
_entity.pdbx_description
1 polymer ?
#
loop_
_entity_poly.entity_id
_entity_poly.type
_entity_poly.pdbx_seq_one_letter_code
_entity_poly.pdbx_strand_id
1 'polypeptide(L)' 'MLNKKLARCFVTGGADFIGSHLVDHLISSGEITVYDNLSSGKKEFIQHHSM' A
#
# COMPACT_ATOMS: atom_id res chain seq x y z
N MET A 1 16.88 10.22 -15.72
CA MET A 1 16.03 9.56 -14.69
C MET A 1 14.65 10.19 -14.77
N LEU A 2 13.60 9.42 -15.05
CA LEU A 2 12.24 9.97 -15.03
C LEU A 2 11.86 10.26 -13.57
N ASN A 3 11.80 11.53 -13.18
CA ASN A 3 11.08 11.97 -11.99
C ASN A 3 9.57 11.79 -12.25
N LYS A 4 9.09 10.54 -12.29
CA LYS A 4 7.67 10.26 -12.18
C LYS A 4 7.34 10.18 -10.70
N LYS A 5 6.89 11.30 -10.13
CA LYS A 5 6.03 11.25 -8.94
C LYS A 5 4.90 10.28 -9.28
N LEU A 6 4.76 9.18 -8.55
CA LEU A 6 3.69 8.23 -8.82
C LEU A 6 2.37 9.01 -8.68
N ALA A 7 1.62 9.03 -9.78
CA ALA A 7 0.23 9.48 -9.74
C ALA A 7 -0.51 8.55 -8.76
N ARG A 8 -1.47 9.10 -8.01
CA ARG A 8 -2.23 8.41 -6.97
C ARG A 8 -2.49 6.93 -7.31
N CYS A 9 -2.07 6.03 -6.43
CA CYS A 9 -2.24 4.59 -6.62
C CYS A 9 -3.41 4.05 -5.80
N PHE A 10 -4.21 3.17 -6.42
CA PHE A 10 -5.24 2.39 -5.75
C PHE A 10 -4.78 0.93 -5.70
N VAL A 11 -4.62 0.39 -4.49
CA VAL A 11 -4.09 -0.96 -4.26
C VAL A 11 -5.18 -1.82 -3.63
N THR A 12 -5.58 -2.89 -4.31
CA THR A 12 -6.46 -3.92 -3.74
C THR A 12 -5.63 -5.02 -3.08
N GLY A 13 -6.07 -5.54 -1.93
CA GLY A 13 -5.33 -6.61 -1.25
C GLY A 13 -4.06 -6.13 -0.53
N GLY A 14 -3.97 -4.83 -0.24
CA GLY A 14 -2.76 -4.21 0.33
C GLY A 14 -2.45 -4.60 1.78
N ALA A 15 -3.33 -5.37 2.45
CA ALA A 15 -3.13 -5.82 3.81
C ALA A 15 -2.74 -7.31 3.90
N ASP A 16 -2.34 -7.94 2.80
CA ASP A 16 -1.72 -9.27 2.80
C ASP A 16 -0.17 -9.20 2.74
N PHE A 17 0.51 -10.36 2.62
CA PHE A 17 1.97 -10.41 2.58
C PHE A 17 2.58 -9.67 1.37
N ILE A 18 2.03 -9.82 0.16
CA ILE A 18 2.61 -9.19 -1.03
C ILE A 18 2.17 -7.73 -1.13
N GLY A 19 0.89 -7.48 -0.86
CA GLY A 19 0.27 -6.17 -0.92
C GLY A 19 0.90 -5.18 0.06
N SER A 20 1.20 -5.60 1.29
CA SER A 20 1.83 -4.72 2.28
C SER A 20 3.24 -4.28 1.87
N HIS A 21 4.06 -5.21 1.39
CA HIS A 21 5.40 -4.88 0.88
C HIS A 21 5.36 -4.01 -0.38
N LEU A 22 4.35 -4.19 -1.24
CA LEU A 22 4.12 -3.31 -2.39
C LEU A 22 3.77 -1.89 -1.92
N VAL A 23 2.87 -1.77 -0.94
CA VAL A 23 2.50 -0.47 -0.34
C VAL A 23 3.74 0.20 0.29
N ASP A 24 4.56 -0.54 1.04
CA ASP A 24 5.81 -0.05 1.62
C ASP A 24 6.75 0.55 0.56
N HIS A 25 6.88 -0.11 -0.60
CA HIS A 25 7.73 0.37 -1.67
C HIS A 25 7.17 1.63 -2.35
N LEU A 26 5.85 1.65 -2.59
CA LEU A 26 5.19 2.70 -3.35
C LEU A 26 4.94 3.98 -2.53
N ILE A 27 4.84 3.89 -1.20
CA ILE A 27 4.42 5.03 -0.35
C ILE A 27 5.39 6.21 -0.44
N SER A 28 6.68 5.94 -0.69
CA SER A 28 7.71 6.95 -0.93
C SER A 28 7.47 7.78 -2.20
N SER A 29 6.64 7.28 -3.11
CA SER A 29 6.50 7.81 -4.46
C SER A 29 5.20 8.59 -4.68
N GLY A 30 4.22 8.51 -3.77
CA GLY A 30 2.95 9.22 -3.91
C GLY A 30 1.87 8.79 -2.91
N GLU A 31 0.67 9.34 -3.10
CA GLU A 31 -0.51 9.00 -2.31
C GLU A 31 -1.07 7.63 -2.72
N ILE A 32 -1.41 6.81 -1.73
CA ILE A 32 -1.92 5.45 -1.92
C ILE A 32 -3.25 5.31 -1.17
N THR A 33 -4.23 4.74 -1.84
CA THR A 33 -5.46 4.25 -1.22
C THR A 33 -5.47 2.73 -1.27
N VAL A 34 -5.57 2.07 -0.12
CA VAL A 34 -5.66 0.61 0.00
C VAL A 34 -7.10 0.20 0.20
N TYR A 35 -7.56 -0.79 -0.56
CA TYR A 35 -8.85 -1.46 -0.37
C TYR A 35 -8.62 -2.94 -0.10
N ASP A 36 -8.99 -3.38 1.09
CA ASP A 36 -8.78 -4.76 1.53
C ASP A 36 -9.99 -5.21 2.36
N ASN A 37 -10.43 -6.44 2.15
CA ASN A 37 -11.57 -7.02 2.87
C ASN A 37 -11.13 -7.82 4.11
N LEU A 38 -9.83 -7.92 4.38
CA LEU A 38 -9.22 -8.63 5.50
C LEU A 38 -9.61 -10.12 5.58
N SER A 39 -9.93 -10.75 4.45
CA SER A 39 -10.25 -12.19 4.39
C SER A 39 -9.03 -13.07 4.72
N SER A 40 -7.86 -12.70 4.21
CA SER A 40 -6.54 -13.24 4.58
C SER A 40 -5.57 -12.17 5.11
N GLY A 41 -5.90 -10.89 4.89
CA GLY A 41 -5.09 -9.76 5.32
C GLY A 41 -5.11 -9.56 6.83
N LYS A 42 -4.06 -8.93 7.35
CA LYS A 42 -3.91 -8.64 8.78
C LYS A 42 -3.63 -7.15 8.97
N LYS A 43 -4.31 -6.53 9.93
CA LYS A 43 -4.08 -5.12 10.28
C LYS A 43 -2.62 -4.86 10.67
N GLU A 44 -1.96 -5.84 11.28
CA GLU A 44 -0.53 -5.76 11.63
C GLU A 44 0.37 -5.45 10.42
N PHE A 45 -0.01 -5.85 9.20
CA PHE A 45 0.79 -5.61 8.00
C PHE A 45 0.71 -4.17 7.47
N ILE A 46 -0.21 -3.35 7.97
CA ILE A 46 -0.40 -1.95 7.52
C ILE A 46 -0.47 -0.94 8.67
N GLN A 47 -0.40 -1.39 9.93
CA GLN A 47 -0.56 -0.53 11.11
C GLN A 47 0.52 0.55 11.21
N HIS A 48 1.71 0.32 10.66
CA HIS A 48 2.81 1.29 10.65
C HIS A 48 2.60 2.47 9.68
N HIS A 49 1.56 2.40 8.84
CA HIS A 49 1.15 3.48 7.92
C HIS A 49 -0.11 4.22 8.35
N SER A 50 -0.77 3.78 9.42
CA SER A 50 -2.05 4.34 9.86
C SER A 50 -1.82 5.57 10.76
N MET A 51 -1.90 6.77 10.19
CA MET A 51 -2.18 8.03 10.92
C MET A 51 -3.54 8.59 10.49
#